data_AF-A0A857FM33-F1
#
_entry.id   AF-A0A857FM33-F1
#
_cell.length_a   1.000
_cell.length_b   1.000
_cell.length_c   1.000
_cell.angle_alpha   90.00
_cell.angle_beta   90.00
_cell.angle_gamma   90.00
#
_symmetry.space_group_name_H-M   'P 1'
#
loop_
_entity.id
_entity.type
_entity.pdbx_description
1 polymer ?
#
loop_
_entity_poly.entity_id
_entity_poly.type
_entity_poly.pdbx_seq_one_letter_code
_entity_poly.pdbx_strand_id
1 'polypeptide(L)'
;MSYLWKGMCLIAKTPGTLLVFNQFFYWAAIFLFAYAIATRTWCRLLIIAVIGLWPPLYIISLHLWADVGMMCALAFAVACLAANCRDKKKYWLFMTIGALFLAAAFRHNGITGVVPLLAYTAWRLTGHVAHRQSSAVKLFGALIVAYFLGLRILNIGTQHVPVVNMTLVWDLTAISVTENRDVLPVYLEKTPGPDFVGRLRDHWSPDANYVGFSEVSPFFAPDKEKIFLKYWGTTVLHNFGPYMAHRVHVFRSLLGLTHRVNFAYHEGIDEPNPYKITFTFPNLMQHIMLPLFHKISKWPVYRVWLYVVLSFFLIYQYFRDRYISCDSDCWRLLPAVTVISGILIELPLFIVAPSTEFRYSIWMIFSVVMAAAMIISQHHKASDSVE
;
A
#
# COMPACT_ATOMS: atom_id res chain seq x y z
N MET A 1 -13.13 4.71 -3.18
CA MET A 1 -12.85 4.60 -4.63
C MET A 1 -14.11 4.66 -5.48
N SER A 2 -15.04 3.72 -5.28
CA SER A 2 -16.18 3.50 -6.20
C SER A 2 -17.09 4.72 -6.36
N TYR A 3 -17.36 5.47 -5.29
CA TYR A 3 -18.12 6.73 -5.38
C TYR A 3 -17.43 7.79 -6.25
N LEU A 4 -16.13 8.00 -6.05
CA LEU A 4 -15.34 8.93 -6.86
C LEU A 4 -15.38 8.51 -8.34
N TRP A 5 -15.09 7.23 -8.60
CA TRP A 5 -15.07 6.73 -9.97
C TRP A 5 -16.45 6.82 -10.64
N LYS A 6 -17.52 6.44 -9.93
CA LYS A 6 -18.90 6.62 -10.40
C LYS A 6 -19.19 8.08 -10.75
N GLY A 7 -18.84 9.02 -9.88
CA GLY A 7 -19.02 10.46 -10.14
C GLY A 7 -18.29 10.92 -11.39
N MET A 8 -17.04 10.49 -11.58
CA MET A 8 -16.26 10.82 -12.77
C MET A 8 -16.82 10.18 -14.05
N CYS A 9 -17.24 8.92 -13.97
CA CYS A 9 -17.89 8.21 -15.07
C CYS A 9 -19.20 8.87 -15.50
N LEU A 10 -19.97 9.42 -14.56
CA LEU A 10 -21.20 10.16 -14.88
C LEU A 10 -20.91 11.42 -15.72
N ILE A 11 -19.79 12.09 -15.48
CA ILE A 11 -19.42 13.33 -16.18
C ILE A 11 -18.83 13.02 -17.56
N ALA A 12 -17.82 12.15 -17.62
CA ALA A 12 -17.07 11.94 -18.86
C ALA A 12 -17.57 10.76 -19.71
N LYS A 13 -18.51 9.96 -19.18
CA LYS A 13 -19.07 8.76 -19.83
C LYS A 13 -18.00 7.74 -20.26
N THR A 14 -16.86 7.70 -19.56
CA THR A 14 -15.77 6.76 -19.83
C THR A 14 -15.14 6.23 -18.55
N PRO A 15 -14.83 4.92 -18.48
CA PRO A 15 -14.14 4.32 -17.32
C PRO A 15 -12.71 4.84 -17.16
N GLY A 16 -12.09 5.37 -18.22
CA GLY A 16 -10.71 5.88 -18.22
C GLY A 16 -10.49 7.13 -17.36
N THR A 17 -11.56 7.77 -16.88
CA THR A 17 -11.47 8.96 -16.02
C THR A 17 -10.63 8.75 -14.76
N LEU A 18 -10.76 7.59 -14.13
CA LEU A 18 -10.01 7.28 -12.93
C LEU A 18 -8.51 7.16 -13.20
N LEU A 19 -8.11 6.68 -14.40
CA LEU A 19 -6.71 6.65 -14.79
C LEU A 19 -6.17 8.08 -14.92
N VAL A 20 -6.92 8.96 -15.60
CA VAL A 20 -6.55 10.38 -15.73
C VAL A 20 -6.43 11.04 -14.36
N PHE A 21 -7.38 10.79 -13.46
CA PHE A 21 -7.32 11.28 -12.08
C PHE A 21 -6.09 10.78 -11.34
N ASN A 22 -5.84 9.47 -11.36
CA ASN A 22 -4.69 8.86 -10.69
C ASN A 22 -3.36 9.42 -11.23
N GLN A 23 -3.25 9.62 -12.56
CA GLN A 23 -2.07 10.18 -13.20
C GLN A 23 -1.88 11.66 -12.85
N PHE A 24 -2.93 12.47 -12.94
CA PHE A 24 -2.86 13.87 -12.50
C PHE A 24 -2.41 13.96 -11.04
N PHE A 25 -2.98 13.13 -10.17
CA PHE A 25 -2.67 13.15 -8.76
C PHE A 25 -1.25 12.64 -8.44
N TYR A 26 -0.79 11.60 -9.15
CA TYR A 26 0.58 11.08 -9.09
C TYR A 26 1.61 12.17 -9.45
N TRP A 27 1.45 12.81 -10.61
CA TRP A 27 2.37 13.84 -11.07
C TRP A 27 2.27 15.13 -10.23
N ALA A 28 1.08 15.52 -9.77
CA ALA A 28 0.90 16.66 -8.88
C ALA A 28 1.63 16.46 -7.53
N ALA A 29 1.57 15.25 -6.96
CA ALA A 29 2.28 14.92 -5.73
C ALA A 29 3.81 15.05 -5.92
N ILE A 30 4.34 14.48 -7.01
CA ILE A 30 5.79 14.50 -7.30
C ILE A 30 6.26 15.92 -7.62
N PHE A 31 5.50 16.69 -8.40
CA PHE A 31 5.81 18.08 -8.71
C PHE A 31 5.85 18.94 -7.43
N LEU A 32 4.81 18.86 -6.60
CA LEU A 32 4.73 19.60 -5.34
C LEU A 32 5.89 19.21 -4.42
N PHE A 33 6.18 17.91 -4.34
CA PHE A 33 7.28 17.38 -3.53
C PHE A 33 8.64 17.93 -4.00
N ALA A 34 8.95 17.81 -5.29
CA ALA A 34 10.18 18.34 -5.88
C ALA A 34 10.31 19.86 -5.64
N TYR A 35 9.22 20.60 -5.83
CA TYR A 35 9.17 22.03 -5.54
C TYR A 35 9.48 22.32 -4.06
N ALA A 36 8.93 21.54 -3.14
CA ALA A 36 9.14 21.74 -1.71
C ALA A 36 10.60 21.45 -1.29
N ILE A 37 11.21 20.38 -1.80
CA ILE A 37 12.51 19.89 -1.31
C ILE A 37 13.72 20.52 -2.01
N ALA A 38 13.55 21.10 -3.21
CA ALA A 38 14.65 21.67 -4.00
C ALA A 38 14.45 23.16 -4.36
N THR A 39 15.55 23.92 -4.32
CA THR A 39 15.60 25.34 -4.68
C THR A 39 15.91 25.54 -6.16
N ARG A 40 16.92 24.85 -6.68
CA ARG A 40 17.37 24.93 -8.09
C ARG A 40 16.41 24.19 -9.03
N THR A 41 16.08 24.81 -10.17
CA THR A 41 15.11 24.26 -11.14
C THR A 41 15.56 22.91 -11.71
N TRP A 42 16.84 22.74 -12.03
CA TRP A 42 17.35 21.48 -12.57
C TRP A 42 17.24 20.33 -11.56
N CYS A 43 17.47 20.58 -10.27
CA CYS A 43 17.26 19.57 -9.21
C CYS A 43 15.79 19.14 -9.17
N ARG A 44 14.85 20.08 -9.32
CA ARG A 44 13.41 19.76 -9.37
C ARG A 44 13.09 18.86 -10.56
N LEU A 45 13.60 19.20 -11.74
CA LEU A 45 13.41 18.40 -12.95
C LEU A 45 14.00 16.99 -12.79
N LEU A 46 15.19 16.87 -12.18
CA LEU A 46 15.82 15.60 -11.90
C LEU A 46 14.98 14.75 -10.92
N ILE A 47 14.49 15.35 -9.83
CA ILE A 47 13.62 14.66 -8.87
C ILE A 47 12.32 14.20 -9.55
N ILE A 48 11.69 15.06 -10.35
CA ILE A 48 10.47 14.72 -11.09
C ILE A 48 10.74 13.55 -12.04
N ALA A 49 11.83 13.58 -12.80
CA ALA A 49 12.19 12.51 -13.72
C ALA A 49 12.50 11.19 -12.98
N VAL A 50 13.35 11.22 -11.96
CA VAL A 50 13.81 10.02 -11.25
C VAL A 50 12.68 9.37 -10.45
N ILE A 51 11.90 10.15 -9.69
CA ILE A 51 10.80 9.61 -8.89
C ILE A 51 9.60 9.28 -9.78
N GLY A 52 9.24 10.19 -10.69
CA GLY A 52 8.08 10.04 -11.57
C GLY A 52 8.21 8.87 -12.54
N LEU A 53 9.41 8.59 -13.02
CA LEU A 53 9.72 7.47 -13.91
C LEU A 53 10.39 6.30 -13.17
N TRP A 54 10.38 6.29 -11.83
CA TRP A 54 10.87 5.15 -11.06
C TRP A 54 10.07 3.91 -11.45
N PRO A 55 10.66 2.87 -12.06
CA PRO A 55 9.88 1.90 -12.84
C PRO A 55 8.75 1.21 -12.06
N PRO A 56 8.97 0.73 -10.82
CA PRO A 56 7.88 0.19 -10.00
C PRO A 56 6.71 1.14 -9.79
N LEU A 57 6.98 2.42 -9.53
CA LEU A 57 5.96 3.42 -9.23
C LEU A 57 5.20 3.82 -10.49
N TYR A 58 5.94 4.13 -11.55
CA TYR A 58 5.35 4.55 -12.82
C TYR A 58 4.49 3.45 -13.41
N ILE A 59 4.99 2.22 -13.51
CA ILE A 59 4.25 1.12 -14.14
C ILE A 59 2.98 0.79 -13.35
N ILE A 60 3.06 0.72 -12.01
CA ILE A 60 1.87 0.52 -11.17
C ILE A 60 0.88 1.67 -11.32
N SER A 61 1.34 2.92 -11.42
CA SER A 61 0.47 4.10 -11.59
C SER A 61 -0.46 4.02 -12.81
N LEU A 62 -0.09 3.24 -13.84
CA LEU A 62 -0.88 3.06 -15.07
C LEU A 62 -2.10 2.14 -14.88
N HIS A 63 -2.29 1.58 -13.69
CA HIS A 63 -3.36 0.63 -13.39
C HIS A 63 -4.55 1.28 -12.68
N LEU A 64 -5.76 0.77 -12.96
CA LEU A 64 -7.00 1.16 -12.29
C LEU A 64 -7.19 0.42 -10.95
N TRP A 65 -6.17 0.45 -10.10
CA TRP A 65 -6.21 -0.20 -8.79
C TRP A 65 -6.42 0.79 -7.65
N ALA A 66 -7.11 0.34 -6.61
CA ALA A 66 -7.29 1.12 -5.39
C ALA A 66 -5.96 1.42 -4.68
N ASP A 67 -4.96 0.53 -4.84
CA ASP A 67 -3.58 0.76 -4.35
C ASP A 67 -2.96 2.01 -4.94
N VAL A 68 -3.21 2.29 -6.23
CA VAL A 68 -2.67 3.47 -6.92
C VAL A 68 -3.24 4.73 -6.31
N GLY A 69 -4.56 4.78 -6.09
CA GLY A 69 -5.20 5.92 -5.43
C GLY A 69 -4.67 6.14 -4.02
N MET A 70 -4.53 5.06 -3.23
CA MET A 70 -3.94 5.11 -1.89
C MET A 70 -2.49 5.64 -1.93
N MET A 71 -1.66 5.07 -2.80
CA MET A 71 -0.27 5.45 -3.01
C MET A 71 -0.13 6.93 -3.36
N CYS A 72 -0.89 7.42 -4.36
CA CYS A 72 -0.86 8.83 -4.77
C CYS A 72 -1.30 9.76 -3.63
N ALA A 73 -2.32 9.37 -2.87
CA ALA A 73 -2.83 10.15 -1.74
C ALA A 73 -1.80 10.27 -0.61
N LEU A 74 -1.10 9.18 -0.28
CA LEU A 74 -0.02 9.18 0.70
C LEU A 74 1.19 10.00 0.21
N ALA A 75 1.57 9.87 -1.07
CA ALA A 75 2.64 10.68 -1.66
C ALA A 75 2.29 12.18 -1.63
N PHE A 76 1.05 12.53 -1.96
CA PHE A 76 0.57 13.91 -1.89
C PHE A 76 0.56 14.46 -0.45
N ALA A 77 0.20 13.62 0.53
CA ALA A 77 0.29 13.97 1.95
C ALA A 77 1.74 14.30 2.35
N VAL A 78 2.72 13.47 1.96
CA VAL A 78 4.14 13.73 2.20
C VAL A 78 4.62 15.00 1.47
N ALA A 79 4.17 15.23 0.24
CA ALA A 79 4.46 16.45 -0.51
C ALA A 79 3.94 17.71 0.20
N CYS A 80 2.71 17.67 0.71
CA CYS A 80 2.13 18.76 1.51
C CYS A 80 2.90 18.97 2.82
N LEU A 81 3.29 17.90 3.51
CA LEU A 81 4.11 18.00 4.71
C LEU A 81 5.48 18.62 4.41
N ALA A 82 6.13 18.24 3.32
CA ALA A 82 7.37 18.86 2.87
C ALA A 82 7.15 20.36 2.57
N ALA A 83 6.08 20.72 1.86
CA ALA A 83 5.74 22.13 1.60
C ALA A 83 5.50 22.91 2.91
N ASN A 84 4.79 22.32 3.88
CA ASN A 84 4.61 22.90 5.21
C ASN A 84 5.94 23.08 5.96
N CYS A 85 6.88 22.15 5.82
CA CYS A 85 8.20 22.31 6.42
C CYS A 85 8.99 23.49 5.80
N ARG A 86 8.74 23.81 4.52
CA ARG A 86 9.39 24.93 3.83
C ARG A 86 8.80 26.29 4.19
N ASP A 87 7.47 26.46 4.13
CA ASP A 87 6.82 27.78 4.27
C ASP A 87 5.99 27.96 5.55
N LYS A 88 5.86 26.90 6.36
CA LYS A 88 5.11 26.84 7.62
C LYS A 88 3.61 27.16 7.50
N LYS A 89 3.02 27.17 6.29
CA LYS A 89 1.60 27.51 6.08
C LYS A 89 0.67 26.36 6.46
N LYS A 90 -0.36 26.65 7.25
CA LYS A 90 -1.28 25.64 7.81
C LYS A 90 -2.16 24.94 6.78
N TYR A 91 -2.47 25.57 5.64
CA TYR A 91 -3.33 24.95 4.61
C TYR A 91 -2.74 23.63 4.07
N TRP A 92 -1.40 23.51 4.02
CA TRP A 92 -0.73 22.25 3.71
C TRP A 92 -1.07 21.12 4.69
N LEU A 93 -1.22 21.43 5.98
CA LEU A 93 -1.59 20.44 7.00
C LEU A 93 -3.05 19.98 6.82
N PHE A 94 -3.95 20.89 6.46
CA PHE A 94 -5.34 20.53 6.14
C PHE A 94 -5.43 19.69 4.86
N MET A 95 -4.67 20.03 3.82
CA MET A 95 -4.58 19.20 2.62
C MET A 95 -3.95 17.84 2.91
N THR A 96 -2.99 17.76 3.85
CA THR A 96 -2.45 16.49 4.35
C THR A 96 -3.54 15.64 4.99
N ILE A 97 -4.36 16.21 5.88
CA ILE A 97 -5.48 15.46 6.51
C ILE A 97 -6.45 14.93 5.45
N GLY A 98 -6.84 15.76 4.48
CA GLY A 98 -7.72 15.35 3.39
C GLY A 98 -7.12 14.23 2.53
N ALA A 99 -5.83 14.34 2.18
CA ALA A 99 -5.13 13.34 1.39
C ALA A 99 -4.96 12.02 2.14
N LEU A 100 -4.57 12.06 3.42
CA LEU A 100 -4.53 10.85 4.24
C LEU A 100 -5.93 10.20 4.33
N PHE A 101 -7.03 11.00 4.29
CA PHE A 101 -8.39 10.46 4.42
C PHE A 101 -8.77 9.70 3.16
N LEU A 102 -8.43 10.28 2.01
CA LEU A 102 -8.52 9.59 0.72
C LEU A 102 -7.72 8.29 0.72
N ALA A 103 -6.50 8.27 1.27
CA ALA A 103 -5.69 7.06 1.34
C ALA A 103 -6.39 5.91 2.08
N ALA A 104 -6.90 6.18 3.29
CA ALA A 104 -7.66 5.20 4.06
C ALA A 104 -9.00 4.81 3.42
N ALA A 105 -9.65 5.74 2.71
CA ALA A 105 -10.91 5.50 2.00
C ALA A 105 -10.72 4.71 0.69
N PHE A 106 -9.54 4.70 0.10
CA PHE A 106 -9.21 3.85 -1.04
C PHE A 106 -8.97 2.40 -0.61
N ARG A 107 -8.26 2.19 0.50
CA ARG A 107 -7.75 0.87 0.91
C ARG A 107 -7.67 0.77 2.44
N HIS A 108 -8.21 -0.32 3.00
CA HIS A 108 -8.24 -0.55 4.45
C HIS A 108 -6.84 -0.74 5.05
N ASN A 109 -5.91 -1.39 4.34
CA ASN A 109 -4.52 -1.52 4.79
C ASN A 109 -3.80 -0.16 4.85
N GLY A 110 -4.25 0.84 4.07
CA GLY A 110 -3.72 2.20 4.10
C GLY A 110 -3.84 2.90 5.46
N ILE A 111 -4.77 2.48 6.33
CA ILE A 111 -4.95 3.05 7.67
C ILE A 111 -3.65 3.00 8.48
N THR A 112 -2.89 1.91 8.38
CA THR A 112 -1.66 1.72 9.14
C THR A 112 -0.54 2.68 8.70
N GLY A 113 -0.44 2.97 7.40
CA GLY A 113 0.45 4.01 6.88
C GLY A 113 0.01 5.43 7.22
N VAL A 114 -1.30 5.66 7.37
CA VAL A 114 -1.84 6.98 7.75
C VAL A 114 -1.42 7.37 9.17
N VAL A 115 -1.37 6.42 10.12
CA VAL A 115 -1.08 6.68 11.54
C VAL A 115 0.15 7.58 11.78
N PRO A 116 1.37 7.24 11.32
CA PRO A 116 2.55 8.05 11.61
C PRO A 116 2.50 9.43 10.95
N LEU A 117 1.98 9.54 9.74
CA LEU A 117 1.84 10.82 9.03
C LEU A 117 0.80 11.72 9.70
N LEU A 118 -0.30 11.14 10.19
CA LEU A 118 -1.34 11.87 10.91
C LEU A 118 -0.85 12.32 12.28
N ALA A 119 -0.10 11.48 13.01
CA ALA A 119 0.53 11.85 14.26
C ALA A 119 1.52 13.02 14.09
N TYR A 120 2.35 12.96 13.03
CA TYR A 120 3.23 14.07 12.67
C TYR A 120 2.44 15.33 12.31
N THR A 121 1.34 15.21 11.55
CA THR A 121 0.46 16.34 11.19
C THR A 121 -0.16 16.99 12.44
N ALA A 122 -0.65 16.19 13.40
CA ALA A 122 -1.19 16.68 14.66
C ALA A 122 -0.11 17.40 15.50
N TRP A 123 1.11 16.85 15.55
CA TRP A 123 2.26 17.48 16.20
C TRP A 123 2.66 18.82 15.55
N ARG A 124 2.48 18.95 14.23
CA ARG A 124 2.71 20.21 13.49
C ARG A 124 1.61 21.24 13.73
N LEU A 125 0.34 20.82 13.77
CA LEU A 125 -0.80 21.70 14.03
C LEU A 125 -0.78 22.31 15.43
N THR A 126 -0.26 21.57 16.41
CA THR A 126 -0.24 21.99 17.82
C THR A 126 0.87 22.99 18.17
N GLY A 127 1.86 23.20 17.29
CA GLY A 127 2.78 24.35 17.33
C GLY A 127 3.31 24.78 18.72
N HIS A 128 3.45 26.09 18.93
CA HIS A 128 3.98 26.73 20.15
C HIS A 128 3.02 26.69 21.36
N VAL A 129 2.07 25.75 21.39
CA VAL A 129 1.11 25.64 22.50
C VAL A 129 1.84 25.07 23.73
N ALA A 130 1.55 25.61 24.91
CA ALA A 130 2.00 25.04 26.19
C ALA A 130 1.53 23.56 26.28
N HIS A 131 2.41 22.66 26.73
CA HIS A 131 2.16 21.21 26.74
C HIS A 131 1.88 20.58 25.36
N ARG A 132 2.59 21.04 24.33
CA ARG A 132 2.51 20.57 22.93
C ARG A 132 2.30 19.06 22.76
N GLN A 133 3.02 18.22 23.50
CA GLN A 133 2.89 16.76 23.41
C GLN A 133 1.47 16.28 23.79
N SER A 134 0.93 16.76 24.92
CA SER A 134 -0.43 16.40 25.35
C SER A 134 -1.48 16.87 24.35
N SER A 135 -1.33 18.10 23.85
CA SER A 135 -2.22 18.65 22.81
C SER A 135 -2.15 17.85 21.52
N ALA A 136 -0.96 17.41 21.10
CA ALA A 136 -0.76 16.60 19.90
C ALA A 136 -1.44 15.23 20.02
N VAL A 137 -1.31 14.57 21.18
CA VAL A 137 -1.97 13.28 21.45
C VAL A 137 -3.50 13.43 21.42
N LYS A 138 -4.05 14.47 22.05
CA LYS A 138 -5.49 14.75 22.04
C LYS A 138 -6.00 15.02 20.61
N LEU A 139 -5.30 15.85 19.86
CA LEU A 139 -5.66 16.16 18.47
C LEU A 139 -5.56 14.93 17.57
N PHE A 140 -4.51 14.13 17.74
CA PHE A 140 -4.35 12.87 17.03
C PHE A 140 -5.52 11.91 17.32
N GLY A 141 -5.88 11.74 18.59
CA GLY A 141 -7.05 10.94 18.99
C GLY A 141 -8.35 11.45 18.35
N ALA A 142 -8.58 12.76 18.37
CA ALA A 142 -9.75 13.38 17.74
C ALA A 142 -9.78 13.16 16.21
N LEU A 143 -8.64 13.31 15.53
CA LEU A 143 -8.53 13.08 14.09
C LEU A 143 -8.77 11.61 13.73
N ILE A 144 -8.26 10.67 14.53
CA ILE A 144 -8.51 9.23 14.35
C ILE A 144 -10.01 8.92 14.49
N VAL A 145 -10.68 9.45 15.52
CA VAL A 145 -12.13 9.27 15.70
C VAL A 145 -12.90 9.86 14.52
N ALA A 146 -12.58 11.09 14.12
CA ALA A 146 -13.21 11.74 12.96
C ALA A 146 -13.03 10.93 11.68
N TYR A 147 -11.87 10.30 11.51
CA TYR A 147 -11.59 9.39 10.40
C TYR A 147 -12.49 8.17 10.38
N PHE A 148 -12.53 7.43 11.48
CA PHE A 148 -13.35 6.23 11.56
C PHE A 148 -14.82 6.57 11.38
N LEU A 149 -15.27 7.69 11.92
CA LEU A 149 -16.62 8.19 11.69
C LEU A 149 -16.87 8.53 10.21
N GLY A 150 -15.95 9.26 9.56
CA GLY A 150 -16.05 9.59 8.14
C GLY A 150 -16.06 8.34 7.25
N LEU A 151 -15.19 7.36 7.53
CA LEU A 151 -15.18 6.08 6.83
C LEU A 151 -16.48 5.29 7.07
N ARG A 152 -17.03 5.30 8.28
CA ARG A 152 -18.34 4.69 8.57
C ARG A 152 -19.45 5.35 7.76
N ILE A 153 -19.49 6.68 7.71
CA ILE A 153 -20.47 7.44 6.92
C ILE A 153 -20.38 7.08 5.44
N LEU A 154 -19.18 6.99 4.88
CA LEU A 154 -18.97 6.58 3.49
C LEU A 154 -19.44 5.16 3.19
N ASN A 155 -19.56 4.29 4.20
CA ASN A 155 -20.01 2.91 4.04
C ASN A 155 -21.50 2.72 4.40
N ILE A 156 -22.25 3.78 4.74
CA ILE A 156 -23.70 3.67 4.97
C ILE A 156 -24.39 3.19 3.69
N GLY A 157 -25.23 2.16 3.80
CA GLY A 157 -25.95 1.58 2.66
C GLY A 157 -25.09 0.75 1.71
N THR A 158 -23.82 0.50 2.05
CA THR A 158 -22.96 -0.42 1.30
C THR A 158 -23.14 -1.85 1.79
N GLN A 159 -23.07 -2.82 0.87
CA GLN A 159 -23.09 -4.24 1.23
C GLN A 159 -21.76 -4.60 1.90
N HIS A 160 -21.84 -5.15 3.12
CA HIS A 160 -20.66 -5.68 3.79
C HIS A 160 -20.24 -6.99 3.11
N VAL A 161 -19.03 -7.01 2.56
CA VAL A 161 -18.38 -8.21 2.06
C VAL A 161 -17.14 -8.43 2.94
N PRO A 162 -17.07 -9.51 3.72
CA PRO A 162 -15.99 -9.70 4.68
C PRO A 162 -14.74 -10.21 3.96
N VAL A 163 -14.03 -9.31 3.29
CA VAL A 163 -12.84 -9.62 2.47
C VAL A 163 -11.74 -10.33 3.29
N VAL A 164 -11.64 -10.03 4.59
CA VAL A 164 -10.69 -10.71 5.50
C VAL A 164 -10.96 -12.22 5.56
N ASN A 165 -12.21 -12.66 5.42
CA ASN A 165 -12.55 -14.08 5.47
C ASN A 165 -11.91 -14.87 4.34
N MET A 166 -11.70 -14.26 3.17
CA MET A 166 -10.96 -14.89 2.07
C MET A 166 -9.56 -15.32 2.52
N THR A 167 -8.88 -14.43 3.23
CA THR A 167 -7.52 -14.65 3.72
C THR A 167 -7.48 -15.70 4.85
N LEU A 168 -8.48 -15.68 5.73
CA LEU A 168 -8.58 -16.65 6.83
C LEU A 168 -8.99 -18.05 6.35
N VAL A 169 -9.87 -18.15 5.35
CA VAL A 169 -10.19 -19.44 4.70
C VAL A 169 -8.95 -19.98 3.98
N TRP A 170 -8.18 -19.10 3.32
CA TRP A 170 -6.93 -19.48 2.67
C TRP A 170 -5.90 -20.09 3.65
N ASP A 171 -5.79 -19.56 4.88
CA ASP A 171 -4.98 -20.17 5.93
C ASP A 171 -5.41 -21.59 6.28
N LEU A 172 -6.72 -21.79 6.48
CA LEU A 172 -7.27 -23.10 6.84
C LEU A 172 -7.12 -24.09 5.68
N THR A 173 -7.21 -23.61 4.45
CA THR A 173 -6.87 -24.40 3.25
C THR A 173 -5.39 -24.80 3.26
N ALA A 174 -4.47 -23.88 3.58
CA ALA A 174 -3.05 -24.19 3.68
C ALA A 174 -2.78 -25.30 4.71
N ILE A 175 -3.42 -25.21 5.87
CA ILE A 175 -3.35 -26.24 6.91
C ILE A 175 -3.92 -27.56 6.39
N SER A 176 -5.09 -27.52 5.75
CA SER A 176 -5.78 -28.74 5.28
C SER A 176 -4.95 -29.52 4.26
N VAL A 177 -4.33 -28.81 3.31
CA VAL A 177 -3.46 -29.40 2.29
C VAL A 177 -2.18 -29.97 2.90
N THR A 178 -1.59 -29.24 3.86
CA THR A 178 -0.34 -29.66 4.54
C THR A 178 -0.56 -30.91 5.40
N GLU A 179 -1.60 -30.89 6.21
CA GLU A 179 -1.94 -31.97 7.15
C GLU A 179 -2.71 -33.12 6.49
N ASN A 180 -3.02 -33.00 5.19
CA ASN A 180 -3.84 -33.93 4.43
C ASN A 180 -5.17 -34.29 5.13
N ARG A 181 -5.83 -33.29 5.72
CA ARG A 181 -7.10 -33.45 6.45
C ARG A 181 -7.96 -32.21 6.31
N ASP A 182 -9.27 -32.36 6.26
CA ASP A 182 -10.19 -31.23 6.18
C ASP A 182 -10.32 -30.56 7.56
N VAL A 183 -9.71 -29.37 7.72
CA VAL A 183 -9.88 -28.54 8.93
C VAL A 183 -10.85 -27.38 8.72
N LEU A 184 -11.52 -27.31 7.56
CA LEU A 184 -12.44 -26.23 7.24
C LEU A 184 -13.79 -26.45 7.94
N PRO A 185 -14.42 -25.40 8.51
CA PRO A 185 -15.72 -25.52 9.16
C PRO A 185 -16.78 -26.16 8.27
N VAL A 186 -17.64 -26.99 8.87
CA VAL A 186 -18.69 -27.74 8.15
C VAL A 186 -19.71 -26.81 7.47
N TYR A 187 -19.92 -25.61 8.01
CA TYR A 187 -20.85 -24.63 7.45
C TYR A 187 -20.30 -23.84 6.26
N LEU A 188 -19.00 -23.99 5.92
CA LEU A 188 -18.49 -23.45 4.67
C LEU A 188 -19.02 -24.29 3.52
N GLU A 189 -19.55 -23.63 2.49
CA GLU A 189 -19.99 -24.31 1.28
C GLU A 189 -18.78 -24.89 0.56
N LYS A 190 -18.81 -26.21 0.36
CA LYS A 190 -17.77 -26.99 -0.30
C LYS A 190 -18.35 -27.58 -1.58
N THR A 191 -17.54 -27.65 -2.62
CA THR A 191 -17.93 -28.29 -3.88
C THR A 191 -18.21 -29.78 -3.62
N PRO A 192 -19.41 -30.29 -3.97
CA PRO A 192 -19.74 -31.71 -3.78
C PRO A 192 -18.83 -32.62 -4.59
N GLY A 193 -18.50 -33.79 -4.06
CA GLY A 193 -17.73 -34.82 -4.77
C GLY A 193 -16.80 -35.62 -3.88
N PRO A 194 -16.24 -36.74 -4.38
CA PRO A 194 -15.31 -37.56 -3.63
C PRO A 194 -13.96 -36.85 -3.42
N ASP A 195 -13.29 -37.16 -2.31
CA ASP A 195 -11.95 -36.64 -1.97
C ASP A 195 -11.80 -35.11 -2.03
N PHE A 196 -12.49 -34.42 -1.12
CA PHE A 196 -12.41 -32.96 -1.02
C PHE A 196 -10.98 -32.44 -0.80
N VAL A 197 -10.17 -33.11 0.04
CA VAL A 197 -8.81 -32.65 0.37
C VAL A 197 -7.85 -32.84 -0.81
N GLY A 198 -7.99 -33.92 -1.58
CA GLY A 198 -7.25 -34.12 -2.82
C GLY A 198 -7.53 -33.01 -3.83
N ARG A 199 -8.80 -32.70 -4.10
CA ARG A 199 -9.16 -31.59 -5.00
C ARG A 199 -8.71 -30.23 -4.50
N LEU A 200 -8.77 -30.01 -3.18
CA LEU A 200 -8.28 -28.79 -2.55
C LEU A 200 -6.78 -28.62 -2.77
N ARG A 201 -6.00 -29.72 -2.74
CA ARG A 201 -4.57 -29.74 -3.04
C ARG A 201 -4.30 -29.46 -4.52
N ASP A 202 -5.10 -30.00 -5.43
CA ASP A 202 -4.96 -29.77 -6.87
C ASP A 202 -5.26 -28.31 -7.26
N HIS A 203 -6.21 -27.68 -6.55
CA HIS A 203 -6.58 -26.27 -6.74
C HIS A 203 -5.97 -25.35 -5.66
N TRP A 204 -4.87 -25.76 -5.01
CA TRP A 204 -4.17 -24.95 -4.03
C TRP A 204 -3.12 -24.06 -4.69
N SER A 205 -3.04 -22.81 -4.22
CA SER A 205 -1.90 -21.93 -4.51
C SER A 205 -1.37 -21.30 -3.22
N PRO A 206 -0.05 -21.38 -2.96
CA PRO A 206 0.57 -20.67 -1.84
C PRO A 206 0.74 -19.17 -2.12
N ASP A 207 0.50 -18.73 -3.37
CA ASP A 207 0.75 -17.36 -3.82
C ASP A 207 -0.51 -16.49 -3.90
N ALA A 208 -1.70 -17.09 -4.01
CA ALA A 208 -2.96 -16.36 -4.07
C ALA A 208 -4.17 -17.15 -3.52
N ASN A 209 -5.07 -16.46 -2.81
CA ASN A 209 -6.24 -17.09 -2.18
C ASN A 209 -7.33 -17.57 -3.14
N TYR A 210 -7.48 -16.91 -4.29
CA TYR A 210 -8.65 -17.12 -5.15
C TYR A 210 -8.69 -18.47 -5.87
N VAL A 211 -7.55 -19.17 -5.96
CA VAL A 211 -7.46 -20.46 -6.67
C VAL A 211 -8.30 -21.54 -5.96
N GLY A 212 -8.31 -21.53 -4.62
CA GLY A 212 -9.09 -22.49 -3.84
C GLY A 212 -10.59 -22.19 -3.78
N PHE A 213 -11.05 -21.05 -4.33
CA PHE A 213 -12.48 -20.66 -4.26
C PHE A 213 -13.39 -21.56 -5.11
N SER A 214 -12.83 -22.32 -6.05
CA SER A 214 -13.56 -23.35 -6.80
C SER A 214 -13.95 -24.55 -5.93
N GLU A 215 -13.26 -24.78 -4.81
CA GLU A 215 -13.51 -25.91 -3.91
C GLU A 215 -14.22 -25.49 -2.62
N VAL A 216 -13.92 -24.30 -2.10
CA VAL A 216 -14.53 -23.78 -0.87
C VAL A 216 -14.89 -22.31 -1.02
N SER A 217 -16.15 -21.98 -0.76
CA SER A 217 -16.59 -20.58 -0.75
C SER A 217 -16.00 -19.83 0.45
N PRO A 218 -15.29 -18.70 0.24
CA PRO A 218 -14.88 -17.84 1.33
C PRO A 218 -16.02 -16.94 1.85
N PHE A 219 -17.17 -16.97 1.17
CA PHE A 219 -18.32 -16.14 1.48
C PHE A 219 -19.35 -16.93 2.27
N PHE A 220 -19.68 -16.42 3.45
CA PHE A 220 -20.66 -16.99 4.34
C PHE A 220 -21.40 -15.88 5.10
N ALA A 221 -22.50 -16.23 5.75
CA ALA A 221 -23.38 -15.28 6.38
C ALA A 221 -22.67 -14.46 7.50
N PRO A 222 -22.91 -13.13 7.61
CA PRO A 222 -22.21 -12.27 8.57
C PRO A 222 -22.36 -12.69 10.04
N ASP A 223 -23.45 -13.36 10.41
CA ASP A 223 -23.67 -13.88 11.78
C ASP A 223 -22.62 -14.94 12.17
N LYS A 224 -21.98 -15.59 11.19
CA LYS A 224 -20.94 -16.61 11.41
C LYS A 224 -19.54 -16.04 11.56
N GLU A 225 -19.30 -14.75 11.30
CA GLU A 225 -17.95 -14.16 11.32
C GLU A 225 -17.24 -14.30 12.67
N LYS A 226 -17.93 -14.00 13.78
CA LYS A 226 -17.33 -14.12 15.12
C LYS A 226 -17.01 -15.56 15.48
N ILE A 227 -17.89 -16.49 15.10
CA ILE A 227 -17.70 -17.93 15.32
C ILE A 227 -16.52 -18.42 14.48
N PHE A 228 -16.45 -17.99 13.22
CA PHE A 228 -15.37 -18.33 12.32
C PHE A 228 -14.02 -17.78 12.78
N LEU A 229 -13.95 -16.53 13.25
CA LEU A 229 -12.70 -15.96 13.77
C LEU A 229 -12.18 -16.73 14.98
N LYS A 230 -13.09 -17.13 15.89
CA LYS A 230 -12.74 -17.98 17.04
C LYS A 230 -12.24 -19.36 16.57
N TYR A 231 -12.96 -19.99 15.64
CA TYR A 231 -12.59 -21.28 15.06
C TYR A 231 -11.21 -21.21 14.38
N TRP A 232 -11.00 -20.20 13.52
CA TRP A 232 -9.74 -19.94 12.85
C TRP A 232 -8.60 -19.82 13.87
N GLY A 233 -8.78 -18.98 14.90
CA GLY A 233 -7.76 -18.78 15.93
C GLY A 233 -7.41 -20.08 16.65
N THR A 234 -8.42 -20.88 17.04
CA THR A 234 -8.17 -22.19 17.66
C THR A 234 -7.48 -23.16 16.71
N THR A 235 -7.91 -23.24 15.45
CA THR A 235 -7.33 -24.18 14.47
C THR A 235 -5.89 -23.80 14.12
N VAL A 236 -5.59 -22.50 13.99
CA VAL A 236 -4.24 -21.99 13.79
C VAL A 236 -3.34 -22.32 14.98
N LEU A 237 -3.81 -22.16 16.21
CA LEU A 237 -3.01 -22.50 17.40
C LEU A 237 -2.68 -23.99 17.46
N HIS A 238 -3.62 -24.87 17.12
CA HIS A 238 -3.38 -26.32 17.07
C HIS A 238 -2.51 -26.76 15.87
N ASN A 239 -2.43 -25.95 14.81
CA ASN A 239 -1.67 -26.21 13.60
C ASN A 239 -0.68 -25.08 13.30
N PHE A 240 0.03 -24.62 14.33
CA PHE A 240 0.85 -23.42 14.27
C PHE A 240 1.97 -23.53 13.22
N GLY A 241 2.60 -24.70 13.10
CA GLY A 241 3.66 -24.96 12.12
C GLY A 241 3.22 -24.73 10.67
N PRO A 242 2.20 -25.47 10.17
CA PRO A 242 1.65 -25.28 8.83
C PRO A 242 1.19 -23.84 8.55
N TYR A 243 0.48 -23.21 9.50
CA TYR A 243 0.06 -21.82 9.38
C TYR A 243 1.26 -20.88 9.21
N MET A 244 2.26 -21.01 10.08
CA MET A 244 3.44 -20.15 10.07
C MET A 244 4.25 -20.35 8.80
N ALA A 245 4.40 -21.59 8.33
CA ALA A 245 5.08 -21.90 7.07
C ALA A 245 4.40 -21.19 5.88
N HIS A 246 3.07 -21.21 5.84
CA HIS A 246 2.30 -20.48 4.83
C HIS A 246 2.52 -18.97 4.91
N ARG A 247 2.37 -18.35 6.09
CA ARG A 247 2.55 -16.90 6.27
C ARG A 247 3.96 -16.42 6.01
N VAL A 248 4.97 -17.20 6.39
CA VAL A 248 6.37 -16.94 6.06
C VAL A 248 6.60 -17.01 4.56
N HIS A 249 6.03 -18.00 3.85
CA HIS A 249 6.10 -18.06 2.39
C HIS A 249 5.50 -16.80 1.74
N VAL A 250 4.27 -16.44 2.14
CA VAL A 250 3.56 -15.27 1.60
C VAL A 250 4.38 -14.00 1.80
N PHE A 251 4.87 -13.78 3.02
CA PHE A 251 5.64 -12.57 3.34
C PHE A 251 7.01 -12.54 2.64
N ARG A 252 7.70 -13.68 2.52
CA ARG A 252 8.95 -13.76 1.74
C ARG A 252 8.71 -13.44 0.27
N SER A 253 7.61 -13.90 -0.29
CA SER A 253 7.22 -13.59 -1.67
C SER A 253 6.89 -12.10 -1.86
N LEU A 254 6.15 -11.48 -0.93
CA LEU A 254 5.88 -10.04 -0.94
C LEU A 254 7.16 -9.20 -0.86
N LEU A 255 8.10 -9.60 0.01
CA LEU A 255 9.40 -8.95 0.12
C LEU A 255 10.29 -9.16 -1.14
N GLY A 256 9.87 -10.01 -2.07
CA GLY A 256 10.66 -10.38 -3.25
C GLY A 256 11.89 -11.22 -2.91
N LEU A 257 11.86 -11.97 -1.81
CA LEU A 257 12.94 -12.89 -1.39
C LEU A 257 12.87 -14.25 -2.11
N THR A 258 11.83 -14.49 -2.93
CA THR A 258 11.69 -15.65 -3.80
C THR A 258 12.22 -15.35 -5.21
N HIS A 259 12.35 -16.35 -6.08
CA HIS A 259 12.94 -16.15 -7.41
C HIS A 259 12.16 -15.17 -8.30
N ARG A 260 10.83 -15.06 -8.12
CA ARG A 260 9.94 -14.23 -8.95
C ARG A 260 9.24 -13.16 -8.13
N VAL A 261 9.00 -12.00 -8.73
CA VAL A 261 8.13 -10.96 -8.18
C VAL A 261 6.73 -11.21 -8.73
N ASN A 262 5.80 -11.58 -7.85
CA ASN A 262 4.46 -11.92 -8.27
C ASN A 262 3.67 -10.65 -8.61
N PHE A 263 3.09 -10.62 -9.82
CA PHE A 263 2.20 -9.55 -10.26
C PHE A 263 2.78 -8.14 -10.13
N ALA A 264 4.03 -7.99 -10.58
CA ALA A 264 4.74 -6.71 -10.63
C ALA A 264 3.95 -5.61 -11.36
N TYR A 265 3.13 -6.02 -12.32
CA TYR A 265 2.10 -5.25 -12.98
C TYR A 265 1.05 -6.22 -13.55
N HIS A 266 -0.07 -5.70 -14.04
CA HIS A 266 -1.06 -6.54 -14.71
C HIS A 266 -0.56 -6.89 -16.11
N GLU A 267 -0.13 -8.13 -16.28
CA GLU A 267 0.17 -8.70 -17.59
C GLU A 267 -1.14 -9.08 -18.31
N GLY A 268 -1.06 -9.18 -19.64
CA GLY A 268 -2.18 -9.29 -20.59
C GLY A 268 -3.46 -10.01 -20.15
N ILE A 269 -4.61 -9.39 -20.42
CA ILE A 269 -5.97 -10.00 -20.31
C ILE A 269 -6.35 -10.81 -21.55
N ASP A 270 -5.46 -10.83 -22.54
CA ASP A 270 -5.67 -11.28 -23.90
C ASP A 270 -5.45 -12.78 -24.06
N GLU A 271 -4.45 -13.41 -23.42
CA GLU A 271 -4.21 -14.85 -23.60
C GLU A 271 -3.66 -15.61 -22.37
N PRO A 272 -4.19 -16.81 -22.07
CA PRO A 272 -5.49 -17.33 -22.51
C PRO A 272 -6.62 -16.65 -21.74
N ASN A 273 -7.54 -15.98 -22.45
CA ASN A 273 -8.76 -15.48 -21.82
C ASN A 273 -9.91 -16.50 -21.99
N PRO A 274 -10.67 -16.79 -20.91
CA PRO A 274 -11.70 -17.83 -20.94
C PRO A 274 -12.86 -17.51 -21.90
N TYR A 275 -13.00 -16.25 -22.30
CA TYR A 275 -14.03 -15.77 -23.22
C TYR A 275 -13.62 -15.84 -24.69
N LYS A 276 -12.38 -16.26 -24.99
CA LYS A 276 -11.82 -16.34 -26.36
C LYS A 276 -11.95 -15.03 -27.15
N ILE A 277 -11.94 -13.89 -26.45
CA ILE A 277 -12.00 -12.56 -27.06
C ILE A 277 -10.61 -12.20 -27.57
N THR A 278 -10.45 -12.04 -28.88
CA THR A 278 -9.20 -11.53 -29.46
C THR A 278 -9.18 -10.01 -29.31
N PHE A 279 -8.23 -9.50 -28.53
CA PHE A 279 -8.00 -8.07 -28.45
C PHE A 279 -7.03 -7.66 -29.57
N THR A 280 -7.50 -6.81 -30.49
CA THR A 280 -6.63 -6.19 -31.48
C THR A 280 -6.18 -4.83 -30.95
N PHE A 281 -4.92 -4.77 -30.53
CA PHE A 281 -4.31 -3.52 -30.12
C PHE A 281 -3.45 -2.98 -31.28
N PRO A 282 -3.89 -1.94 -31.98
CA PRO A 282 -3.20 -1.44 -33.18
C PRO A 282 -1.86 -0.77 -32.88
N ASN A 283 -1.47 -0.63 -31.61
CA ASN A 283 -0.41 0.28 -31.19
C ASN A 283 0.93 -0.43 -30.99
N LEU A 284 1.98 0.15 -31.60
CA LEU A 284 3.41 -0.08 -31.32
C LEU A 284 3.71 -0.14 -29.82
N MET A 285 2.93 0.61 -29.04
CA MET A 285 3.08 0.75 -27.61
C MET A 285 2.87 -0.55 -26.83
N GLN A 286 1.94 -1.43 -27.22
CA GLN A 286 1.80 -2.72 -26.54
C GLN A 286 2.95 -3.67 -26.87
N HIS A 287 3.34 -3.71 -28.15
CA HIS A 287 4.41 -4.58 -28.67
C HIS A 287 5.79 -4.22 -28.10
N ILE A 288 6.00 -2.95 -27.73
CA ILE A 288 7.27 -2.50 -27.13
C ILE A 288 7.17 -2.42 -25.60
N MET A 289 6.12 -1.82 -25.03
CA MET A 289 6.06 -1.57 -23.59
C MET A 289 5.85 -2.84 -22.77
N LEU A 290 5.00 -3.79 -23.19
CA LEU A 290 4.78 -5.00 -22.39
C LEU A 290 6.04 -5.86 -22.28
N PRO A 291 6.78 -6.15 -23.36
CA PRO A 291 8.06 -6.87 -23.24
C PRO A 291 9.10 -6.08 -22.43
N LEU A 292 9.12 -4.75 -22.57
CA LEU A 292 10.01 -3.89 -21.79
C LEU A 292 9.67 -3.94 -20.29
N PHE A 293 8.39 -3.82 -19.93
CA PHE A 293 7.92 -3.92 -18.54
C PHE A 293 8.22 -5.30 -17.96
N HIS A 294 8.03 -6.37 -18.74
CA HIS A 294 8.36 -7.73 -18.32
C HIS A 294 9.86 -7.91 -18.08
N LYS A 295 10.71 -7.26 -18.87
CA LYS A 295 12.16 -7.27 -18.68
C LYS A 295 12.56 -6.45 -17.45
N ILE A 296 11.97 -5.28 -17.26
CA ILE A 296 12.27 -4.37 -16.16
C ILE A 296 11.76 -4.90 -14.82
N SER A 297 10.64 -5.63 -14.79
CA SER A 297 10.08 -6.23 -13.56
C SER A 297 11.01 -7.26 -12.91
N LYS A 298 11.97 -7.79 -13.67
CA LYS A 298 13.00 -8.71 -13.18
C LYS A 298 14.19 -7.99 -12.52
N TRP A 299 14.28 -6.67 -12.64
CA TRP A 299 15.40 -5.90 -12.07
C TRP A 299 15.34 -5.85 -10.54
N PRO A 300 16.49 -5.63 -9.87
CA PRO A 300 16.54 -5.52 -8.41
C PRO A 300 15.60 -4.48 -7.83
N VAL A 301 15.29 -3.39 -8.56
CA VAL A 301 14.38 -2.33 -8.08
C VAL A 301 12.94 -2.80 -7.80
N TYR A 302 12.54 -3.99 -8.25
CA TYR A 302 11.27 -4.63 -7.89
C TYR A 302 11.34 -5.51 -6.64
N ARG A 303 12.51 -5.60 -6.00
CA ARG A 303 12.70 -6.39 -4.78
C ARG A 303 12.40 -5.51 -3.56
N VAL A 304 11.25 -5.72 -2.95
CA VAL A 304 10.74 -4.90 -1.83
C VAL A 304 11.70 -4.91 -0.64
N TRP A 305 12.42 -6.01 -0.38
CA TRP A 305 13.39 -6.12 0.72
C TRP A 305 14.49 -5.04 0.66
N LEU A 306 14.88 -4.57 -0.54
CA LEU A 306 15.84 -3.46 -0.67
C LEU A 306 15.31 -2.19 0.01
N TYR A 307 14.03 -1.89 -0.18
CA TYR A 307 13.38 -0.72 0.40
C TYR A 307 13.15 -0.88 1.90
N VAL A 308 12.89 -2.11 2.38
CA VAL A 308 12.85 -2.38 3.83
C VAL A 308 14.21 -2.08 4.48
N VAL A 309 15.30 -2.61 3.91
CA VAL A 309 16.65 -2.35 4.42
C VAL A 309 17.00 -0.87 4.36
N LEU A 310 16.71 -0.21 3.24
CA LEU A 310 16.90 1.23 3.10
C LEU A 310 16.05 2.03 4.09
N SER A 311 14.83 1.60 4.41
CA SER A 311 13.99 2.26 5.42
C SER A 311 14.65 2.26 6.80
N PHE A 312 15.17 1.11 7.23
CA PHE A 312 15.90 1.03 8.49
C PHE A 312 17.17 1.88 8.49
N PHE A 313 17.89 1.92 7.37
CA PHE A 313 19.04 2.80 7.21
C PHE A 313 18.67 4.28 7.31
N LEU A 314 17.58 4.72 6.68
CA LEU A 314 17.09 6.10 6.73
C LEU A 314 16.60 6.49 8.14
N ILE A 315 15.97 5.56 8.87
CA ILE A 315 15.62 5.75 10.28
C ILE A 315 16.88 5.88 11.15
N TYR A 316 17.87 5.02 10.92
CA TYR A 316 19.15 5.09 11.62
C TYR A 316 19.86 6.43 11.38
N GLN A 317 19.89 6.92 10.14
CA GLN A 317 20.45 8.24 9.83
C GLN A 317 19.79 9.36 10.63
N TYR A 318 18.46 9.34 10.75
CA TYR A 318 17.74 10.31 11.59
C TYR A 318 18.21 10.28 13.05
N PHE A 319 18.30 9.09 13.67
CA PHE A 319 18.76 8.98 15.06
C PHE A 319 20.21 9.40 15.24
N ARG A 320 21.08 9.02 14.30
CA ARG A 320 22.49 9.43 14.28
C ARG A 320 22.61 10.95 14.21
N ASP A 321 21.92 11.60 13.28
CA ASP A 321 21.98 13.04 13.08
C ASP A 321 21.36 13.80 14.26
N ARG A 322 20.30 13.25 14.89
CA ARG A 322 19.70 13.79 16.11
C ARG A 322 20.63 13.69 17.33
N TYR A 323 21.43 12.62 17.41
CA TYR A 323 22.42 12.42 18.45
C TYR A 323 23.60 13.39 18.30
N ILE A 324 24.13 13.53 17.07
CA ILE A 324 25.29 14.38 16.78
C ILE A 324 24.94 15.87 16.84
N SER A 325 23.90 16.30 16.14
CA SER A 325 23.62 17.75 15.98
C SER A 325 22.81 18.35 17.13
N CYS A 326 22.22 17.54 18.03
CA CYS A 326 21.23 17.93 19.03
C CYS A 326 20.01 18.73 18.52
N ASP A 327 19.91 18.95 17.21
CA ASP A 327 18.90 19.76 16.58
C ASP A 327 17.65 18.92 16.28
N SER A 328 16.49 19.50 16.57
CA SER A 328 15.19 18.85 16.44
C SER A 328 14.32 19.55 15.40
N ASP A 329 14.94 19.89 14.26
CA ASP A 329 14.21 20.47 13.15
C ASP A 329 13.18 19.49 12.58
N CYS A 330 11.99 20.02 12.37
CA CYS A 330 10.84 19.33 11.84
C CYS A 330 11.12 18.71 10.46
N TRP A 331 12.00 19.31 9.65
CA TRP A 331 12.41 18.83 8.35
C TRP A 331 13.22 17.52 8.44
N ARG A 332 14.03 17.34 9.50
CA ARG A 332 14.84 16.13 9.72
C ARG A 332 14.01 14.92 10.13
N LEU A 333 12.89 15.13 10.81
CA LEU A 333 11.99 14.05 11.24
C LEU A 333 11.10 13.52 10.10
N LEU A 334 10.78 14.34 9.10
CA LEU A 334 9.85 13.97 8.03
C LEU A 334 10.28 12.70 7.25
N PRO A 335 11.54 12.53 6.81
CA PRO A 335 11.99 11.30 6.14
C PRO A 335 11.77 10.04 6.98
N ALA A 336 12.08 10.08 8.28
CA ALA A 336 11.90 8.96 9.19
C ALA A 336 10.41 8.60 9.34
N VAL A 337 9.54 9.60 9.54
CA VAL A 337 8.09 9.39 9.63
C VAL A 337 7.53 8.82 8.31
N THR A 338 8.03 9.29 7.16
CA THR A 338 7.64 8.78 5.85
C THR A 338 7.98 7.30 5.68
N VAL A 339 9.19 6.84 6.02
CA VAL A 339 9.51 5.41 5.92
C VAL A 339 8.85 4.55 7.00
N ILE A 340 8.61 5.10 8.20
CA ILE A 340 7.80 4.42 9.22
C ILE A 340 6.37 4.19 8.69
N SER A 341 5.80 5.14 7.94
CA SER A 341 4.53 4.94 7.23
C SER A 341 4.60 3.78 6.25
N GLY A 342 5.68 3.66 5.48
CA GLY A 342 5.93 2.51 4.60
C GLY A 342 5.95 1.18 5.36
N ILE A 343 6.76 1.09 6.41
CA ILE A 343 6.90 -0.12 7.26
C ILE A 343 5.56 -0.53 7.87
N LEU A 344 4.79 0.43 8.38
CA LEU A 344 3.51 0.12 9.04
C LEU A 344 2.45 -0.40 8.04
N ILE A 345 2.54 -0.09 6.74
CA ILE A 345 1.70 -0.72 5.71
C ILE A 345 2.11 -2.18 5.46
N GLU A 346 3.40 -2.50 5.53
CA GLU A 346 3.90 -3.86 5.30
C GLU A 346 3.59 -4.82 6.45
N LEU A 347 3.73 -4.37 7.71
CA LEU A 347 3.63 -5.26 8.88
C LEU A 347 2.33 -6.07 8.94
N PRO A 348 1.13 -5.50 8.73
CA PRO A 348 -0.12 -6.26 8.73
C PRO A 348 -0.18 -7.31 7.61
N LEU A 349 0.54 -7.11 6.49
CA LEU A 349 0.51 -8.04 5.37
C LEU A 349 1.07 -9.41 5.76
N PHE A 350 1.95 -9.50 6.76
CA PHE A 350 2.37 -10.79 7.31
C PHE A 350 1.18 -11.65 7.77
N ILE A 351 0.13 -11.02 8.31
CA ILE A 351 -1.02 -11.70 8.90
C ILE A 351 -2.19 -11.75 7.92
N VAL A 352 -2.46 -10.65 7.21
CA VAL A 352 -3.72 -10.48 6.45
C VAL A 352 -3.53 -10.31 4.94
N ALA A 353 -2.32 -10.52 4.39
CA ALA A 353 -2.15 -10.50 2.94
C ALA A 353 -3.03 -11.57 2.27
N PRO A 354 -3.86 -11.18 1.28
CA PRO A 354 -4.73 -12.10 0.55
C PRO A 354 -4.01 -12.80 -0.62
N SER A 355 -2.85 -12.28 -1.04
CA SER A 355 -1.99 -12.85 -2.06
C SER A 355 -0.59 -12.26 -1.93
N THR A 356 0.33 -12.75 -2.76
CA THR A 356 1.75 -12.35 -2.80
C THR A 356 2.03 -11.22 -3.80
N GLU A 357 0.99 -10.51 -4.23
CA GLU A 357 1.08 -9.49 -5.28
C GLU A 357 1.90 -8.27 -4.86
N PHE A 358 2.83 -7.88 -5.72
CA PHE A 358 3.76 -6.76 -5.52
C PHE A 358 3.07 -5.42 -5.19
N ARG A 359 1.86 -5.19 -5.72
CA ARG A 359 1.13 -3.94 -5.55
C ARG A 359 0.84 -3.56 -4.09
N TYR A 360 0.78 -4.53 -3.18
CA TYR A 360 0.54 -4.25 -1.77
C TYR A 360 1.69 -3.48 -1.11
N SER A 361 2.89 -3.61 -1.68
CA SER A 361 4.11 -3.00 -1.15
C SER A 361 4.52 -1.71 -1.85
N ILE A 362 3.66 -1.16 -2.73
CA ILE A 362 4.05 -0.02 -3.56
C ILE A 362 4.30 1.26 -2.74
N TRP A 363 3.59 1.43 -1.62
CA TRP A 363 3.81 2.57 -0.74
C TRP A 363 5.16 2.52 -0.03
N MET A 364 5.61 1.33 0.40
CA MET A 364 6.95 1.15 0.99
C MET A 364 8.02 1.70 0.03
N ILE A 365 7.95 1.31 -1.24
CA ILE A 365 8.88 1.77 -2.29
C ILE A 365 8.83 3.29 -2.44
N PHE A 366 7.64 3.86 -2.59
CA PHE A 366 7.50 5.31 -2.80
C PHE A 366 8.00 6.10 -1.59
N SER A 367 7.65 5.65 -0.38
CA SER A 367 8.06 6.28 0.87
C SER A 367 9.58 6.38 1.00
N VAL A 368 10.30 5.32 0.63
CA VAL A 368 11.77 5.27 0.67
C VAL A 368 12.38 6.18 -0.39
N VAL A 369 11.87 6.16 -1.62
CA VAL A 369 12.38 7.03 -2.70
C VAL A 369 12.20 8.51 -2.34
N MET A 370 11.03 8.89 -1.79
CA MET A 370 10.80 10.26 -1.29
C MET A 370 11.69 10.59 -0.10
N ALA A 371 11.81 9.70 0.88
CA ALA A 371 12.64 9.92 2.06
C ALA A 371 14.13 10.09 1.70
N ALA A 372 14.66 9.26 0.81
CA ALA A 372 16.02 9.38 0.30
C ALA A 372 16.23 10.73 -0.40
N ALA A 373 15.30 11.15 -1.26
CA ALA A 373 15.38 12.46 -1.94
C ALA A 373 15.38 13.64 -0.95
N MET A 374 14.59 13.57 0.13
CA MET A 374 14.60 14.59 1.19
C MET A 374 15.95 14.69 1.90
N ILE A 375 16.59 13.57 2.23
CA ILE A 375 17.90 13.57 2.92
C ILE A 375 19.00 14.11 1.99
N ILE A 376 19.01 13.69 0.72
CA ILE A 376 20.00 14.17 -0.27
C ILE A 376 19.86 15.69 -0.49
N SER A 377 18.63 16.21 -0.51
CA SER A 377 18.42 17.66 -0.71
C SER A 377 18.81 18.50 0.50
N GLN A 378 18.73 17.95 1.73
CA GLN A 378 19.19 18.62 2.95
C GLN A 378 20.69 18.93 2.91
N HIS A 379 21.49 17.97 2.44
CA HIS A 379 22.94 18.13 2.39
C HIS A 379 23.35 19.31 1.49
N HIS A 380 22.60 19.58 0.42
CA HIS A 380 22.85 20.72 -0.48
C HIS A 380 22.46 22.08 0.14
N LYS A 381 21.43 22.14 1.00
CA LYS A 381 21.08 23.40 1.67
C LYS A 381 22.11 23.84 2.70
N ALA A 382 22.76 22.89 3.37
CA ALA A 382 23.81 23.18 4.34
C ALA A 382 25.10 23.69 3.67
N SER A 383 25.42 23.20 2.46
CA SER A 383 26.59 23.67 1.69
C SER A 383 26.36 25.05 1.06
N ASP A 384 25.16 25.34 0.57
CA ASP A 384 24.81 26.63 -0.06
C ASP A 384 24.65 27.78 0.97
N SER A 385 24.71 27.50 2.28
CA SER A 385 24.69 28.51 3.35
C SER A 385 26.07 28.88 3.91
N VAL A 386 27.14 28.39 3.27
CA VAL A 386 28.55 28.65 3.66
C VAL A 386 29.26 29.57 2.65
N GLU A 387 28.56 30.02 1.60
CA GLU A 387 28.97 31.12 0.71
C GLU A 387 28.07 32.33 0.95
#